data_AF-A0A0B4ERQ3-F1
#
_entry.id   AF-A0A0B4ERQ3-F1
#
_cell.length_a   1.000
_cell.length_b   1.000
_cell.length_c   1.000
_cell.angle_alpha   90.00
_cell.angle_beta   90.00
_cell.angle_gamma   90.00
#
_symmetry.space_group_name_H-M   'P 1'
#
loop_
_entity.id
_entity.type
_entity.pdbx_description
1 polymer ?
#
loop_
_entity_poly.entity_id
_entity_poly.type
_entity_poly.pdbx_seq_one_letter_code
_entity_poly.pdbx_strand_id
1 'polypeptide(L)'
;SEVPGCSWQGLRGFMLQGDHRLYKVLGYAAQIGTWAREHRFCGSCGQAMVQVPRERAMFCEACDLRSYPRISPSMIVLVTRGDEILLARSPRFVPGVYSTLAGFAEPGESAEDCLIREVREEVQV
;
A
#
# COMPACT_ATOMS: atom_id res chain seq x y z
N SER A 1 23.53 6.21 3.86
CA SER A 1 24.85 6.58 3.30
C SER A 1 24.63 7.25 1.96
N GLU A 2 25.33 8.34 1.68
CA GLU A 2 25.32 8.97 0.35
C GLU A 2 26.30 8.20 -0.55
N VAL A 3 25.84 7.79 -1.73
CA VAL A 3 26.67 7.13 -2.74
C VAL A 3 27.08 8.22 -3.74
N PRO A 4 28.38 8.42 -4.00
CA PRO A 4 28.84 9.48 -4.91
C PRO A 4 28.19 9.37 -6.29
N GLY A 5 27.68 10.50 -6.80
CA GLY A 5 26.97 10.55 -8.10
C GLY A 5 25.54 9.99 -8.08
N CYS A 6 25.01 9.59 -6.93
CA CYS A 6 23.64 9.14 -6.78
C CYS A 6 22.82 10.14 -5.95
N SER A 7 21.53 10.26 -6.28
CA SER A 7 20.55 11.00 -5.49
C SER A 7 19.44 10.06 -5.02
N TRP A 8 18.85 10.38 -3.87
CA TRP A 8 17.68 9.64 -3.38
C TRP A 8 16.44 10.04 -4.18
N GLN A 9 15.71 9.03 -4.65
CA GLN A 9 14.44 9.20 -5.32
C GLN A 9 13.38 8.28 -4.71
N GLY A 10 12.23 8.85 -4.34
CA GLY A 10 11.09 8.08 -3.87
C GLY A 10 10.37 7.37 -5.01
N LEU A 11 9.80 6.20 -4.72
CA LEU A 11 9.10 5.36 -5.71
C LEU A 11 7.98 6.10 -6.45
N ARG A 12 7.25 6.99 -5.77
CA ARG A 12 6.18 7.79 -6.40
C ARG A 12 6.74 8.72 -7.48
N GLY A 13 7.87 9.37 -7.22
CA GLY A 13 8.53 10.23 -8.21
C GLY A 13 9.08 9.42 -9.38
N PHE A 14 9.66 8.24 -9.10
CA PHE A 14 10.15 7.34 -10.13
C PHE A 14 9.04 6.80 -11.03
N MET A 15 7.89 6.42 -10.46
CA MET A 15 6.72 5.93 -11.20
C MET A 15 6.28 6.89 -12.32
N LEU A 16 6.37 8.19 -12.08
CA LEU A 16 5.96 9.23 -13.04
C LEU A 16 6.95 9.40 -14.22
N GLN A 17 8.13 8.77 -14.18
CA GLN A 17 9.14 8.86 -15.24
C GLN A 17 8.91 7.85 -16.39
N GLY A 18 7.96 6.92 -16.24
CA GLY A 18 7.49 6.06 -17.34
C GLY A 18 8.15 4.67 -17.45
N ASP A 19 9.22 4.35 -16.72
CA ASP A 19 9.77 2.97 -16.67
C ASP A 19 8.95 2.08 -15.72
N HIS A 20 7.82 1.61 -16.22
CA HIS A 20 6.89 0.78 -15.45
C HIS A 20 7.48 -0.58 -15.05
N ARG A 21 8.38 -1.15 -15.87
CA ARG A 21 8.97 -2.47 -15.58
C ARG A 21 9.93 -2.36 -14.40
N LEU A 22 10.81 -1.36 -14.41
CA LEU A 22 11.72 -1.12 -13.30
C LEU A 22 10.95 -0.70 -12.03
N TYR A 23 9.93 0.15 -12.18
CA TYR A 23 9.07 0.54 -11.06
C TYR A 23 8.45 -0.66 -10.33
N LYS A 24 7.94 -1.66 -11.07
CA LYS A 24 7.37 -2.88 -10.47
C LYS A 24 8.38 -3.64 -9.61
N VAL A 25 9.60 -3.80 -10.10
CA VAL A 25 10.66 -4.52 -9.37
C VAL A 25 11.09 -3.74 -8.13
N LEU A 26 11.25 -2.41 -8.25
CA LEU A 26 11.60 -1.54 -7.13
C LEU A 26 10.49 -1.50 -6.08
N GLY A 27 9.22 -1.41 -6.49
CA GLY A 27 8.06 -1.45 -5.62
C GLY A 27 7.96 -2.77 -4.84
N TYR A 28 8.14 -3.90 -5.54
CA TYR A 28 8.22 -5.20 -4.91
C TYR A 28 9.36 -5.28 -3.87
N ALA A 29 10.58 -4.88 -4.26
CA ALA A 29 11.73 -4.89 -3.36
C ALA A 29 11.51 -4.02 -2.12
N ALA A 30 10.92 -2.84 -2.28
CA ALA A 30 10.61 -1.94 -1.16
C ALA A 30 9.54 -2.52 -0.22
N GLN A 31 8.49 -3.15 -0.76
CA GLN A 31 7.45 -3.80 0.04
C GLN A 31 8.03 -4.96 0.85
N ILE A 32 8.80 -5.85 0.22
CA ILE A 32 9.42 -6.99 0.91
C ILE A 32 10.46 -6.52 1.93
N GLY A 33 11.31 -5.55 1.57
CA GLY A 33 12.31 -5.00 2.49
C GLY A 33 11.68 -4.31 3.71
N THR A 34 10.56 -3.62 3.52
CA THR A 34 9.79 -3.00 4.60
C THR A 34 9.16 -4.05 5.50
N TRP A 35 8.47 -5.04 4.92
CA TRP A 35 7.90 -6.16 5.68
C TRP A 35 8.96 -6.88 6.51
N ALA A 36 10.10 -7.24 5.93
CA ALA A 36 11.17 -7.94 6.63
C ALA A 36 11.74 -7.12 7.80
N ARG A 37 11.85 -5.80 7.64
CA ARG A 37 12.29 -4.88 8.71
C ARG A 37 11.26 -4.78 9.84
N GLU A 38 9.98 -4.74 9.51
CA GLU A 38 8.87 -4.57 10.47
C GLU A 38 8.53 -5.86 11.22
N HIS A 39 8.93 -7.03 10.70
CA HIS A 39 8.65 -8.34 11.30
C HIS A 39 9.92 -9.01 11.85
N ARG A 40 10.88 -8.20 12.32
CA ARG A 40 12.07 -8.71 13.04
C ARG A 40 11.73 -9.28 14.42
N PHE A 41 10.61 -8.83 15.00
CA PHE A 41 10.12 -9.25 16.31
C PHE A 41 8.64 -9.64 16.21
N CYS A 42 8.24 -10.60 17.05
CA CYS A 42 6.89 -11.13 17.08
C CYS A 42 5.91 -10.09 17.63
N GLY A 43 4.85 -9.79 16.88
CA GLY A 43 3.80 -8.87 17.33
C GLY A 43 2.98 -9.36 18.53
N SER A 44 3.08 -10.66 18.89
CA SER A 44 2.39 -11.24 20.05
C SER A 44 3.25 -11.24 21.32
N CYS A 45 4.52 -11.64 21.25
CA CYS A 45 5.38 -11.82 22.43
C CYS A 45 6.66 -10.96 22.45
N GLY A 46 6.95 -10.22 21.39
CA GLY A 46 8.14 -9.36 21.30
C GLY A 46 9.47 -10.09 21.05
N GLN A 47 9.50 -11.42 21.02
CA GLN A 47 10.73 -12.19 20.74
C GLN A 47 11.16 -12.06 19.28
N ALA A 48 12.45 -12.26 18.99
CA ALA A 48 12.97 -12.23 17.63
C ALA A 48 12.29 -13.30 16.75
N MET A 49 11.98 -12.94 15.51
CA MET A 49 11.45 -13.86 14.52
C MET A 49 12.57 -14.39 13.63
N VAL A 50 12.40 -15.62 13.13
CA VAL A 50 13.32 -16.27 12.19
C VAL A 50 12.73 -16.29 10.78
N GLN A 51 13.55 -16.05 9.77
CA GLN A 51 13.10 -16.15 8.39
C GLN A 51 12.93 -17.62 8.00
N VAL A 52 11.78 -17.98 7.45
CA VAL A 52 11.49 -19.34 7.00
C VAL A 52 12.26 -19.64 5.70
N PRO A 53 13.04 -20.72 5.61
CA PRO A 53 13.72 -21.09 4.38
C PRO A 53 12.73 -21.32 3.24
N ARG A 54 13.03 -20.78 2.05
CA ARG A 54 12.23 -20.92 0.80
C ARG A 54 10.81 -20.35 0.85
N GLU A 55 10.40 -19.72 1.94
CA GLU A 55 9.14 -18.99 2.05
C GLU A 55 9.41 -17.51 2.33
N ARG A 56 8.50 -16.63 1.88
CA ARG A 56 8.49 -15.23 2.34
C ARG A 56 7.67 -15.15 3.61
N ALA A 57 8.22 -15.72 4.68
CA ALA A 57 7.58 -15.73 5.99
C ALA A 57 8.60 -15.47 7.10
N MET A 58 8.14 -14.79 8.15
CA MET A 58 8.83 -14.70 9.43
C MET A 58 8.08 -15.59 10.43
N PHE A 59 8.81 -16.38 11.22
CA PHE A 59 8.25 -17.32 12.18
C PHE A 59 8.71 -17.01 13.60
N CYS A 60 7.80 -17.12 14.57
CA CYS A 60 8.10 -17.03 15.99
C CYS A 60 7.95 -18.42 16.62
N GLU A 61 9.06 -19.00 17.09
CA GLU A 61 9.08 -20.33 17.70
C GLU A 61 8.27 -20.39 19.00
N ALA A 62 8.28 -19.32 19.80
CA ALA A 62 7.58 -19.28 21.08
C ALA A 62 6.04 -19.22 20.97
N CYS A 63 5.53 -18.60 19.90
CA CYS A 63 4.09 -18.40 19.68
C CYS A 63 3.51 -19.32 18.60
N ASP A 64 4.34 -20.06 17.88
CA ASP A 64 3.98 -20.74 16.63
C ASP A 64 3.32 -19.80 15.59
N LEU A 65 3.74 -18.53 15.59
CA LEU A 65 3.14 -17.48 14.75
C LEU A 65 3.94 -17.26 13.47
N ARG A 66 3.25 -17.31 12.32
CA ARG A 66 3.79 -17.01 10.99
C ARG A 66 3.25 -15.66 10.48
N SER A 67 4.14 -14.80 10.01
CA SER A 67 3.78 -13.57 9.30
C SER A 67 4.23 -13.64 7.84
N TYR A 68 3.36 -13.18 6.94
CA TYR A 68 3.60 -13.07 5.50
C TYR A 68 3.54 -11.59 5.07
N PRO A 69 4.20 -11.21 3.96
CA PRO A 69 4.05 -9.87 3.38
C PRO A 69 2.58 -9.52 3.16
N ARG A 70 2.15 -8.41 3.74
CA ARG A 70 0.76 -7.95 3.63
C ARG A 70 0.54 -7.23 2.31
N ILE A 71 -0.58 -7.57 1.67
CA ILE A 71 -1.20 -6.81 0.58
C ILE A 71 -2.50 -6.26 1.15
N SER A 72 -2.71 -4.96 1.02
CA SER A 72 -3.96 -4.29 1.41
C SER A 72 -4.75 -3.98 0.14
N PRO A 73 -5.84 -4.70 -0.15
CA PRO A 73 -6.69 -4.40 -1.30
C PRO A 73 -7.27 -2.99 -1.17
N SER A 74 -7.29 -2.27 -2.29
CA SER A 74 -7.82 -0.91 -2.36
C SER A 74 -8.53 -0.73 -3.69
N MET A 75 -9.63 0.01 -3.65
CA MET A 75 -10.37 0.44 -4.83
C MET A 75 -10.07 1.90 -5.15
N ILE A 76 -10.22 2.27 -6.42
CA ILE A 76 -10.22 3.66 -6.89
C ILE A 76 -11.33 3.78 -7.93
N VAL A 77 -12.16 4.83 -7.83
CA VAL A 77 -13.39 4.95 -8.62
C VAL A 77 -13.60 6.36 -9.17
N LEU A 78 -13.90 6.45 -10.47
CA LEU A 78 -14.39 7.66 -11.12
C LEU A 78 -15.93 7.63 -11.14
N VAL A 79 -16.57 8.50 -10.37
CA VAL A 79 -18.03 8.64 -10.39
C VAL A 79 -18.42 9.69 -11.44
N THR A 80 -19.36 9.32 -12.32
CA THR A 80 -19.81 10.14 -13.45
C THR A 80 -21.30 10.47 -13.35
N ARG A 81 -21.68 11.68 -13.78
CA ARG A 81 -23.09 12.11 -13.91
C ARG A 81 -23.26 12.91 -15.20
N GLY A 82 -23.73 12.26 -16.28
CA GLY A 82 -23.77 12.89 -17.60
C GLY A 82 -22.37 13.31 -18.04
N ASP A 83 -22.18 14.59 -18.33
CA ASP A 83 -20.88 15.18 -18.70
C ASP A 83 -20.03 15.63 -17.50
N GLU A 84 -20.50 15.38 -16.27
CA GLU A 84 -19.81 15.74 -15.04
C GLU A 84 -19.08 14.54 -14.41
N ILE A 85 -17.96 14.83 -13.74
CA ILE A 85 -17.23 13.86 -12.93
C ILE A 85 -17.03 14.37 -11.50
N LEU A 86 -17.03 13.44 -10.55
CA LEU A 86 -16.75 13.74 -9.15
C LEU A 86 -15.25 13.60 -8.87
N LEU A 87 -14.67 14.67 -8.34
CA LEU A 87 -13.31 14.67 -7.82
C LEU A 87 -13.32 15.24 -6.40
N ALA A 88 -12.60 14.60 -5.50
CA ALA A 88 -12.41 15.06 -4.13
C ALA A 88 -10.97 15.50 -3.89
N ARG A 89 -10.76 16.23 -2.79
CA ARG A 89 -9.44 16.66 -2.35
C ARG A 89 -9.24 16.36 -0.88
N SER A 90 -8.24 15.54 -0.59
CA SER A 90 -7.74 15.36 0.77
C SER A 90 -6.88 16.57 1.19
N PRO A 91 -6.92 17.01 2.46
CA PRO A 91 -6.02 18.06 2.98
C PRO A 91 -4.53 17.77 2.77
N ARG A 92 -4.15 16.49 2.62
CA ARG A 92 -2.77 16.05 2.39
C ARG A 92 -2.29 16.26 0.95
N PHE A 93 -3.18 16.58 0.02
CA PHE A 93 -2.82 16.77 -1.38
C PHE A 93 -2.21 18.15 -1.62
N VAL A 94 -1.29 18.21 -2.58
CA VAL A 94 -0.72 19.47 -3.09
C VAL A 94 -1.87 20.41 -3.48
N PRO A 95 -1.81 21.71 -3.15
CA PRO A 95 -2.85 22.67 -3.51
C PRO A 95 -3.20 22.60 -5.00
N GLY A 96 -4.50 22.63 -5.31
CA GLY A 96 -5.01 22.55 -6.68
C GLY A 96 -5.11 21.15 -7.28
N VAL A 97 -4.64 20.10 -6.58
CA VAL A 97 -4.79 18.72 -7.04
C VAL A 97 -6.07 18.10 -6.49
N TYR A 98 -6.88 17.59 -7.39
CA TYR A 98 -8.07 16.79 -7.12
C TYR A 98 -7.87 15.38 -7.67
N SER A 99 -8.53 14.40 -7.06
CA SER A 99 -8.45 12.99 -7.46
C SER A 99 -9.84 12.35 -7.42
N THR A 100 -9.95 11.24 -8.13
CA THR A 100 -11.02 10.25 -7.91
C THR A 100 -10.96 9.72 -6.48
N LEU A 101 -12.09 9.19 -6.01
CA LEU A 101 -12.22 8.60 -4.67
C LEU A 101 -11.49 7.25 -4.61
N ALA A 102 -10.90 6.93 -3.47
CA ALA A 102 -10.16 5.69 -3.27
C ALA A 102 -10.18 5.28 -1.80
N GLY A 103 -10.21 3.98 -1.55
CA GLY A 103 -10.38 3.44 -0.21
C GLY A 103 -9.85 2.03 -0.07
N PHE A 104 -9.72 1.55 1.17
CA PHE A 104 -9.25 0.19 1.46
C PHE A 104 -10.45 -0.73 1.68
N ALA A 105 -10.34 -1.97 1.18
CA ALA A 105 -11.35 -2.97 1.44
C ALA A 105 -11.26 -3.48 2.89
N GLU A 106 -12.41 -3.67 3.52
CA GLU A 106 -12.50 -4.31 4.84
C GLU A 106 -12.58 -5.84 4.72
N PRO A 107 -12.24 -6.59 5.78
CA PRO A 107 -12.36 -8.04 5.78
C PRO A 107 -13.78 -8.50 5.45
N GLY A 108 -13.91 -9.30 4.39
CA GLY A 108 -15.19 -9.85 3.94
C GLY A 108 -15.95 -8.96 2.94
N GLU A 109 -15.44 -7.77 2.61
CA GLU A 109 -16.02 -6.95 1.56
C GLU A 109 -15.65 -7.44 0.16
N SER A 110 -16.61 -7.35 -0.77
CA SER A 110 -16.31 -7.34 -2.20
C SER A 110 -15.68 -5.99 -2.61
N ALA A 111 -15.10 -5.94 -3.81
CA ALA A 111 -14.58 -4.67 -4.33
C ALA A 111 -15.71 -3.65 -4.53
N GLU A 112 -16.89 -4.14 -4.91
CA GLU A 112 -18.12 -3.37 -5.12
C GLU A 112 -18.69 -2.82 -3.80
N ASP A 113 -18.73 -3.63 -2.74
CA ASP A 113 -19.19 -3.17 -1.43
C ASP A 113 -18.25 -2.12 -0.84
N CYS A 114 -16.93 -2.35 -0.94
CA CYS A 114 -15.91 -1.37 -0.56
C CYS A 114 -16.11 -0.05 -1.32
N LEU A 115 -16.33 -0.13 -2.64
CA LEU A 115 -16.61 1.04 -3.47
C LEU A 115 -17.83 1.82 -2.96
N ILE A 116 -18.95 1.12 -2.71
CA ILE A 116 -20.18 1.75 -2.23
C ILE A 116 -19.97 2.42 -0.87
N ARG A 117 -19.33 1.72 0.09
CA ARG A 117 -19.08 2.26 1.43
C ARG A 117 -18.22 3.51 1.39
N GLU A 118 -17.06 3.43 0.76
CA GLU A 118 -16.10 4.54 0.70
C GLU A 118 -16.67 5.77 -0.01
N VAL A 119 -17.45 5.59 -1.09
CA VAL A 119 -18.14 6.70 -1.75
C VAL A 119 -19.12 7.37 -0.78
N ARG A 120 -19.93 6.59 -0.06
CA ARG A 120 -20.89 7.15 0.92
C ARG A 120 -20.18 7.88 2.06
N GLU A 121 -19.08 7.34 2.56
CA GLU A 121 -18.30 7.94 3.64
C GLU A 121 -17.65 9.27 3.23
N GLU A 122 -17.06 9.33 2.03
CA GLU A 122 -16.32 10.52 1.58
C GLU A 122 -17.22 11.67 1.10
N VAL A 123 -18.37 11.36 0.47
CA VAL A 123 -19.27 12.40 -0.08
C VAL A 123 -20.63 12.50 0.60
N GLN A 124 -20.87 11.71 1.64
CA GLN A 124 -22.08 11.77 2.48
C GLN A 124 -23.39 11.59 1.69
N VAL A 125 -23.37 10.73 0.68
CA VAL A 125 -24.54 10.33 -0.12
C VAL A 125 -25.18 9.03 0.36
#